data_AF-A0A3B0JTS0-F1
#
_entry.id   AF-A0A3B0JTS0-F1
#
_cell.length_a   1.000
_cell.length_b   1.000
_cell.length_c   1.000
_cell.angle_alpha   90.00
_cell.angle_beta   90.00
_cell.angle_gamma   90.00
#
_symmetry.space_group_name_H-M   'P 1'
#
loop_
_entity.id
_entity.type
_entity.pdbx_description
1 polymer ?
#
loop_
_entity_poly.entity_id
_entity_poly.type
_entity_poly.pdbx_seq_one_letter_code
_entity_poly.pdbx_strand_id
1 'polypeptide(L)'
;MKASLAIVLCVLAGLAAAAPDQYTNKFDNVDVDEVLTNNRVLNNYLKCLMEKGPCTPDGRELKRLLPDALQSDCSKCTAAQRRNSEKVINFLRVNKPGEWKLLLDKYDSKGIYRSKYEAAAKKHH
;
A
#
# COMPACT_ATOMS: atom_id res chain seq x y z
N MET A 1 -55.55 -22.99 30.68
CA MET A 1 -55.61 -21.51 30.70
C MET A 1 -54.22 -20.96 30.96
N LYS A 2 -53.72 -20.15 30.01
CA LYS A 2 -52.60 -19.19 30.13
C LYS A 2 -51.19 -19.77 30.21
N ALA A 3 -50.74 -20.36 29.10
CA ALA A 3 -49.32 -20.36 28.75
C ALA A 3 -48.96 -18.94 28.31
N SER A 4 -48.29 -18.19 29.17
CA SER A 4 -47.87 -16.81 28.88
C SER A 4 -46.61 -16.53 29.68
N LEU A 5 -45.45 -16.59 29.03
CA LEU A 5 -44.61 -15.43 28.81
C LEU A 5 -43.36 -15.91 28.06
N ALA A 6 -43.41 -15.81 26.74
CA ALA A 6 -42.26 -15.99 25.88
C ALA A 6 -41.25 -14.89 26.21
N ILE A 7 -40.22 -15.22 27.01
CA ILE A 7 -39.01 -14.40 27.13
C ILE A 7 -38.19 -14.70 25.88
N VAL A 8 -38.64 -14.15 24.75
CA VAL A 8 -37.78 -13.92 23.59
C VAL A 8 -36.89 -12.76 23.99
N LEU A 9 -35.80 -13.08 24.68
CA LEU A 9 -34.71 -12.15 24.92
C LEU A 9 -34.08 -11.92 23.55
N CYS A 10 -34.48 -10.82 22.89
CA CYS A 10 -33.91 -10.35 21.64
C CYS A 10 -32.41 -10.15 21.84
N VAL A 11 -31.61 -11.14 21.44
CA VAL A 11 -30.18 -10.97 21.16
C VAL A 11 -30.09 -10.16 19.87
N LEU A 12 -30.35 -8.87 19.96
CA LEU A 12 -29.85 -7.90 19.00
C LEU A 12 -28.38 -7.65 19.35
N ALA A 13 -27.55 -8.67 19.10
CA ALA A 13 -26.14 -8.44 18.89
C ALA A 13 -26.03 -7.67 17.59
N GLY A 14 -25.97 -6.34 17.70
CA GLY A 14 -25.63 -5.49 16.57
C GLY A 14 -24.31 -5.98 16.00
N LEU A 15 -24.37 -6.59 14.82
CA LEU A 15 -23.22 -6.72 13.94
C LEU A 15 -22.83 -5.29 13.57
N ALA A 16 -22.04 -4.64 14.43
CA ALA A 16 -21.23 -3.53 14.03
C ALA A 16 -20.30 -4.10 12.96
N ALA A 17 -20.67 -3.91 11.69
CA ALA A 17 -19.78 -4.18 10.58
C ALA A 17 -18.57 -3.27 10.79
N ALA A 18 -17.53 -3.81 11.43
CA ALA A 18 -16.26 -3.14 11.54
C ALA A 18 -15.82 -2.88 10.10
N ALA A 19 -15.84 -1.61 9.69
CA ALA A 19 -15.29 -1.23 8.40
C ALA A 19 -13.86 -1.79 8.36
N PRO A 20 -13.46 -2.44 7.26
CA PRO A 20 -12.11 -2.97 7.16
C PRO A 20 -11.12 -1.82 7.40
N ASP A 21 -10.15 -2.04 8.28
CA ASP A 21 -9.10 -1.06 8.60
C ASP A 21 -8.20 -0.91 7.36
N GLN A 22 -8.61 -0.04 6.44
CA GLN A 22 -7.96 0.22 5.17
C GLN A 22 -7.20 1.55 5.19
N TYR A 23 -6.16 1.65 4.36
CA TYR A 23 -5.58 2.95 4.07
C TYR A 23 -6.59 3.86 3.37
N THR A 24 -6.34 5.17 3.43
CA THR A 24 -7.14 6.14 2.70
C THR A 24 -7.27 5.75 1.22
N ASN A 25 -8.47 5.84 0.66
CA ASN A 25 -8.76 5.55 -0.74
C ASN A 25 -8.37 6.69 -1.70
N LYS A 26 -7.71 7.75 -1.19
CA LYS A 26 -7.26 8.90 -1.99
C LYS A 26 -6.42 8.50 -3.21
N PHE A 27 -5.67 7.40 -3.09
CA PHE A 27 -4.78 6.90 -4.14
C PHE A 27 -5.46 6.01 -5.18
N ASP A 28 -6.73 5.66 -4.99
CA ASP A 28 -7.41 4.65 -5.82
C ASP A 28 -7.67 5.15 -7.25
N ASN A 29 -7.80 6.46 -7.43
CA ASN A 29 -8.06 7.11 -8.73
C ASN A 29 -6.83 7.81 -9.33
N VAL A 30 -5.63 7.57 -8.79
CA VAL A 30 -4.40 8.15 -9.34
C VAL A 30 -4.06 7.44 -10.65
N ASP A 31 -3.83 8.21 -11.71
CA ASP A 31 -3.23 7.69 -12.94
C ASP A 31 -1.73 7.46 -12.71
N VAL A 32 -1.41 6.22 -12.36
CA VAL A 32 -0.03 5.79 -12.13
C VAL A 32 0.79 5.85 -13.41
N ASP A 33 0.19 5.59 -14.56
CA ASP A 33 0.92 5.53 -15.83
C ASP A 33 1.36 6.95 -16.26
N GLU A 34 0.52 7.97 -16.01
CA GLU A 34 0.91 9.38 -16.17
C GLU A 34 2.08 9.77 -15.24
N VAL A 35 2.04 9.34 -13.98
CA VAL A 35 3.12 9.63 -13.01
C VAL A 35 4.43 8.96 -13.43
N LEU A 36 4.39 7.70 -13.84
CA LEU A 36 5.59 6.92 -14.19
C LEU A 36 6.23 7.38 -15.50
N THR A 37 5.44 7.84 -16.46
CA THR A 37 5.93 8.35 -17.74
C THR A 37 6.41 9.81 -17.66
N ASN A 38 5.94 10.57 -16.65
CA ASN A 38 6.40 11.93 -16.40
C ASN A 38 7.64 11.95 -15.49
N ASN A 39 8.84 11.97 -16.12
CA ASN A 39 10.12 12.01 -15.41
C ASN A 39 10.21 13.12 -14.34
N ARG A 40 9.62 14.30 -14.58
CA ARG A 40 9.66 15.40 -13.61
C ARG A 40 8.86 15.04 -12.36
N VAL A 41 7.64 14.53 -12.54
CA VAL A 41 6.75 14.14 -11.44
C VAL A 41 7.33 12.95 -10.69
N LEU A 42 7.76 11.90 -11.40
CA LEU A 42 8.38 10.72 -10.80
C LEU A 42 9.61 11.10 -9.96
N ASN A 43 10.52 11.92 -10.50
CA ASN A 43 11.73 12.32 -9.78
C ASN A 43 11.41 13.14 -8.53
N ASN A 44 10.34 13.94 -8.54
CA ASN A 44 9.90 14.67 -7.35
C ASN A 44 9.40 13.71 -6.27
N TYR A 45 8.62 12.68 -6.64
CA TYR A 45 8.21 11.63 -5.70
C TYR A 45 9.42 10.87 -5.16
N LEU A 46 10.36 10.43 -6.00
CA LEU A 46 11.56 9.72 -5.57
C LEU A 46 12.41 10.57 -4.61
N LYS A 47 12.61 11.86 -4.90
CA LYS A 47 13.31 12.78 -3.99
C LYS A 47 12.58 12.94 -2.66
N CYS A 48 11.26 13.10 -2.69
CA CYS A 48 10.45 13.17 -1.48
C CYS A 48 10.58 11.90 -0.62
N LEU A 49 10.42 10.72 -1.24
CA LEU A 49 10.55 9.42 -0.57
C LEU A 49 11.96 9.20 -0.02
N MET A 50 12.98 9.77 -0.64
CA MET A 50 14.37 9.68 -0.17
C MET A 50 14.80 10.82 0.77
N GLU A 51 13.90 11.75 1.13
CA GLU A 51 14.21 12.93 1.95
C GLU A 51 15.25 13.87 1.32
N LYS A 52 15.29 13.91 -0.02
CA LYS A 52 16.22 14.72 -0.81
C LYS A 52 15.53 15.88 -1.53
N GLY A 53 14.32 16.24 -1.11
CA GLY A 53 13.55 17.31 -1.73
C GLY A 53 12.18 17.52 -1.08
N PRO A 54 11.44 18.52 -1.56
CA PRO A 54 10.12 18.82 -1.04
C PRO A 54 9.15 17.67 -1.35
N CYS A 55 8.18 17.49 -0.46
CA CYS A 55 7.08 16.56 -0.64
C CYS A 55 5.77 17.32 -0.91
N THR A 56 4.97 16.81 -1.84
CA THR A 56 3.55 17.16 -1.91
C THR A 56 2.80 16.55 -0.72
N PRO A 57 1.57 16.99 -0.42
CA PRO A 57 0.73 16.31 0.58
C PRO A 57 0.60 14.80 0.31
N ASP A 58 0.45 14.41 -0.96
CA ASP A 58 0.30 13.01 -1.36
C ASP A 58 1.60 12.22 -1.20
N GLY A 59 2.74 12.82 -1.56
CA GLY A 59 4.05 12.22 -1.32
C GLY A 59 4.35 12.01 0.16
N ARG A 60 3.91 12.94 1.04
CA ARG A 60 4.04 12.77 2.50
C ARG A 60 3.21 11.61 3.01
N GLU A 61 1.97 11.48 2.55
CA GLU A 61 1.11 10.40 2.99
C GLU A 61 1.63 9.05 2.47
N LEU A 62 2.01 8.94 1.20
CA LEU A 62 2.64 7.74 0.66
C LEU A 62 3.88 7.34 1.49
N LYS A 63 4.77 8.31 1.75
CA LYS A 63 5.97 8.10 2.58
C LYS A 63 5.64 7.54 3.97
N ARG A 64 4.55 8.02 4.59
CA ARG A 64 4.10 7.56 5.92
C ARG A 64 3.58 6.12 5.89
N LEU A 65 2.91 5.73 4.80
CA LEU A 65 2.28 4.42 4.66
C LEU A 65 3.26 3.31 4.23
N LEU A 66 4.31 3.64 3.46
CA LEU A 66 5.24 2.66 2.89
C LEU A 66 5.85 1.67 3.91
N PRO A 67 6.36 2.10 5.09
CA PRO A 67 6.94 1.14 6.04
C PRO A 67 5.97 0.09 6.53
N ASP A 68 4.71 0.47 6.77
CA ASP A 68 3.66 -0.45 7.22
C ASP A 68 3.21 -1.34 6.07
N ALA A 69 3.00 -0.78 4.88
CA ALA A 69 2.60 -1.54 3.69
C ALA A 69 3.63 -2.60 3.30
N LEU A 70 4.93 -2.32 3.40
CA LEU A 70 5.96 -3.34 3.11
C LEU A 70 6.06 -4.41 4.20
N GLN A 71 5.91 -4.05 5.47
CA GLN A 71 6.00 -5.01 6.59
C GLN A 71 4.76 -5.93 6.67
N SER A 72 3.59 -5.39 6.36
CA SER A 72 2.29 -6.07 6.46
C SER A 72 1.82 -6.72 5.16
N ASP A 73 2.64 -6.68 4.10
CA ASP A 73 2.27 -7.14 2.76
C ASP A 73 0.99 -6.44 2.22
N CYS A 74 0.94 -5.12 2.41
CA CYS A 74 -0.13 -4.25 1.98
C CYS A 74 -1.48 -4.69 2.55
N SER A 75 -1.54 -5.26 3.77
CA SER A 75 -2.77 -5.89 4.31
C SER A 75 -3.98 -4.95 4.30
N LYS A 76 -3.74 -3.64 4.50
CA LYS A 76 -4.75 -2.57 4.51
C LYS A 76 -4.98 -1.91 3.15
N CYS A 77 -4.32 -2.36 2.10
CA CYS A 77 -4.43 -1.77 0.78
C CYS A 77 -5.74 -2.16 0.09
N THR A 78 -6.34 -1.21 -0.61
CA THR A 78 -7.47 -1.49 -1.52
C THR A 78 -7.01 -2.31 -2.72
N ALA A 79 -7.96 -2.89 -3.45
CA ALA A 79 -7.65 -3.63 -4.67
C ALA A 79 -6.98 -2.73 -5.73
N ALA A 80 -7.37 -1.45 -5.81
CA ALA A 80 -6.74 -0.48 -6.69
C ALA A 80 -5.29 -0.21 -6.27
N GLN A 81 -5.04 0.01 -4.98
CA GLN A 81 -3.71 0.25 -4.44
C GLN A 81 -2.76 -0.92 -4.66
N ARG A 82 -3.23 -2.16 -4.54
CA ARG A 82 -2.42 -3.36 -4.81
C ARG A 82 -1.99 -3.40 -6.28
N ARG A 83 -2.93 -3.26 -7.21
CA ARG A 83 -2.64 -3.23 -8.66
C ARG A 83 -1.69 -2.09 -9.03
N ASN A 84 -1.95 -0.91 -8.49
CA ASN A 84 -1.12 0.28 -8.72
C ASN A 84 0.30 0.10 -8.16
N SER A 85 0.43 -0.49 -6.96
CA SER A 85 1.73 -0.78 -6.36
C SER A 85 2.52 -1.79 -7.19
N GLU A 86 1.89 -2.86 -7.68
CA GLU A 86 2.54 -3.83 -8.57
C GLU A 86 3.06 -3.19 -9.86
N LYS A 87 2.27 -2.31 -10.49
CA LYS A 87 2.72 -1.53 -11.66
C LYS A 87 3.95 -0.68 -11.33
N VAL A 88 3.92 0.10 -10.25
CA VAL A 88 5.04 0.96 -9.81
C VAL A 88 6.29 0.14 -9.54
N ILE A 89 6.16 -0.96 -8.79
CA ILE A 89 7.27 -1.86 -8.46
C ILE A 89 7.91 -2.42 -9.73
N ASN A 90 7.09 -2.95 -10.64
CA ASN A 90 7.59 -3.52 -11.90
C ASN A 90 8.31 -2.46 -12.75
N PHE A 91 7.74 -1.26 -12.85
CA PHE A 91 8.36 -0.16 -13.56
C PHE A 91 9.70 0.23 -12.95
N LEU A 92 9.76 0.43 -11.62
CA LEU A 92 10.98 0.85 -10.94
C LEU A 92 12.08 -0.22 -11.03
N ARG A 93 11.73 -1.50 -10.89
CA ARG A 93 12.69 -2.61 -11.00
C ARG A 93 13.35 -2.66 -12.38
N VAL A 94 12.59 -2.41 -13.45
CA VAL A 94 13.08 -2.49 -14.83
C VAL A 94 13.75 -1.20 -15.29
N ASN A 95 13.12 -0.05 -15.02
CA ASN A 95 13.52 1.24 -15.61
C ASN A 95 14.34 2.13 -14.67
N LYS A 96 14.29 1.88 -13.36
CA LYS A 96 14.94 2.68 -12.30
C LYS A 96 15.58 1.77 -11.22
N PRO A 97 16.40 0.77 -11.60
CA PRO A 97 16.89 -0.24 -10.66
C PRO A 97 17.74 0.34 -9.52
N GLY A 98 18.45 1.45 -9.76
CA GLY A 98 19.23 2.15 -8.74
C GLY A 98 18.33 2.80 -7.69
N GLU A 99 17.31 3.53 -8.11
CA GLU A 99 16.34 4.17 -7.23
C GLU A 99 15.48 3.15 -6.50
N TRP A 100 15.11 2.06 -7.17
CA TRP A 100 14.43 0.91 -6.56
C TRP A 100 15.25 0.33 -5.40
N LYS A 101 16.54 0.08 -5.63
CA LYS A 101 17.45 -0.40 -4.58
C LYS A 101 17.51 0.55 -3.39
N LEU A 102 17.65 1.85 -3.65
CA LEU A 102 17.71 2.87 -2.59
C LEU A 102 16.42 2.94 -1.76
N LEU A 103 15.26 2.82 -2.42
CA LEU A 103 13.96 2.79 -1.73
C LEU A 103 13.86 1.55 -0.84
N LEU A 104 14.22 0.38 -1.34
CA LEU A 104 14.21 -0.85 -0.53
C LEU A 104 15.18 -0.76 0.65
N ASP A 105 16.39 -0.23 0.45
CA ASP A 105 17.35 -0.05 1.55
C ASP A 105 16.80 0.91 2.64
N LYS A 106 15.94 1.87 2.27
CA LYS A 106 15.31 2.81 3.21
C LYS A 106 14.08 2.23 3.91
N TYR A 107 13.20 1.53 3.18
CA TYR A 107 11.87 1.17 3.66
C TYR A 107 11.70 -0.32 4.03
N ASP A 108 12.57 -1.21 3.53
CA ASP A 108 12.58 -2.65 3.82
C ASP A 108 13.85 -3.04 4.61
N SER A 109 14.13 -2.34 5.70
CA SER A 109 15.34 -2.58 6.51
C SER A 109 15.41 -3.98 7.11
N LYS A 110 14.25 -4.64 7.29
CA LYS A 110 14.14 -6.03 7.76
C LYS A 110 14.24 -7.06 6.62
N GLY A 111 14.27 -6.63 5.36
CA GLY A 111 14.32 -7.52 4.19
C GLY A 111 13.08 -8.39 4.00
N ILE A 112 11.95 -8.03 4.59
CA ILE A 112 10.70 -8.81 4.53
C ILE A 112 10.19 -8.84 3.09
N TYR A 113 10.14 -7.68 2.45
CA TYR A 113 9.72 -7.61 1.05
C TYR A 113 10.73 -8.34 0.14
N ARG A 114 12.04 -8.09 0.32
CA ARG A 114 13.10 -8.73 -0.48
C ARG A 114 13.06 -10.26 -0.41
N SER A 115 12.94 -10.81 0.79
CA SER A 115 12.88 -12.26 1.00
C SER A 115 11.69 -12.90 0.30
N LYS A 116 10.54 -12.22 0.29
CA LYS A 116 9.30 -12.71 -0.31
C LYS A 116 9.27 -12.57 -1.84
N TYR A 117 9.73 -11.43 -2.37
CA TYR A 117 9.44 -11.06 -3.75
C TYR A 117 10.67 -10.99 -4.68
N GLU A 118 11.86 -10.61 -4.18
CA GLU A 118 13.04 -10.58 -5.06
C GLU A 118 13.58 -11.98 -5.36
N ALA A 119 13.45 -12.91 -4.42
CA ALA A 119 13.81 -14.32 -4.65
C ALA A 119 12.91 -14.95 -5.74
N ALA A 120 11.64 -14.56 -5.81
CA ALA A 120 10.73 -14.97 -6.88
C ALA A 120 11.09 -14.28 -8.21
N ALA A 121 11.45 -12.99 -8.19
CA ALA A 121 11.83 -12.26 -9.40
C ALA A 121 13.12 -12.78 -10.05
N LYS A 122 14.06 -13.35 -9.28
CA LYS A 122 15.28 -14.00 -9.81
C LYS A 122 15.04 -15.37 -10.47
N LYS A 123 13.93 -16.06 -10.16
CA LYS A 123 13.61 -17.38 -10.73
C LYS A 123 12.98 -17.32 -12.13
N HIS A 124 12.63 -16.13 -12.61
CA HIS A 124 11.99 -15.91 -13.90
C HIS A 124 12.86 -15.15 -14.92
N HIS A 125 14.19 -15.17 -14.73
CA HIS A 125 15.18 -14.78 -15.74
C HIS A 125 15.97 -16.00 -16.18
#